data_AF-A0A4Q3IQ47-F1
#
_entry.id   AF-A0A4Q3IQ47-F1
#
_cell.length_a   1.000
_cell.length_b   1.000
_cell.length_c   1.000
_cell.angle_alpha   90.00
_cell.angle_beta   90.00
_cell.angle_gamma   90.00
#
_symmetry.space_group_name_H-M   'P 1'
#
loop_
_entity.id
_entity.type
_entity.pdbx_description
1 polymer ?
#
loop_
_entity_poly.entity_id
_entity_poly.type
_entity_poly.pdbx_seq_one_letter_code
_entity_poly.pdbx_strand_id
1 'polypeptide(L)'
;MISIFELFKIGIGPSSSHTVGPMKAAFMFAEAARQQGLVGRTVRLRVDLFGSLAWTGKGHGTDKAVILGLAGMRPETVDADAADATVAALSKEKRLAFGGGATIDFDPALDIVFDGISETPQHPNTLAFAALDADGAVLLAQRWCSVGGHPIKYEMDKEAGA
;
A
#
# COMPACT_ATOMS: atom_id res chain seq x y z
N MET A 1 -20.69 5.23 -10.31
CA MET A 1 -21.12 4.14 -11.22
C MET A 1 -19.90 3.25 -11.42
N ILE A 2 -19.94 2.00 -10.95
CA ILE A 2 -18.82 1.05 -11.08
C ILE A 2 -18.83 0.54 -12.52
N SER A 3 -17.73 0.72 -13.25
CA SER A 3 -17.60 0.24 -14.63
C SER A 3 -17.44 -1.29 -14.64
N ILE A 4 -18.14 -1.98 -15.54
CA ILE A 4 -18.01 -3.45 -15.71
C ILE A 4 -16.58 -3.87 -16.07
N PHE A 5 -15.81 -2.98 -16.71
CA PHE A 5 -14.40 -3.21 -17.01
C PHE A 5 -13.50 -3.24 -15.77
N GLU A 6 -13.95 -2.70 -14.64
CA GLU A 6 -13.23 -2.73 -13.36
C GLU A 6 -13.39 -4.06 -12.61
N LEU A 7 -14.37 -4.90 -13.01
CA LEU A 7 -14.48 -6.29 -12.53
C LEU A 7 -13.50 -7.25 -13.22
N PHE A 8 -12.89 -6.84 -14.35
CA PHE A 8 -12.12 -7.72 -15.24
C PHE A 8 -10.69 -7.23 -15.52
N LYS A 9 -10.08 -6.39 -14.68
CA LYS A 9 -8.62 -6.16 -14.74
C LYS A 9 -7.88 -7.38 -14.19
N ILE A 10 -7.71 -8.36 -15.07
CA ILE A 10 -6.87 -9.53 -14.87
C ILE A 10 -5.47 -9.05 -14.49
N GLY A 11 -4.99 -9.41 -13.30
CA GLY A 11 -3.62 -9.12 -12.84
C GLY A 11 -3.51 -8.51 -11.44
N ILE A 12 -4.46 -7.67 -11.01
CA ILE A 12 -4.34 -6.94 -9.72
C ILE A 12 -5.32 -7.47 -8.67
N GLY A 13 -6.53 -7.89 -9.05
CA GLY A 13 -7.56 -8.42 -8.13
C GLY A 13 -8.95 -7.87 -8.46
N PRO A 14 -10.03 -8.52 -8.00
CA PRO A 14 -11.40 -8.26 -8.49
C PRO A 14 -12.07 -7.01 -7.87
N SER A 15 -11.45 -6.36 -6.88
CA SER A 15 -12.12 -5.37 -6.03
C SER A 15 -11.49 -3.99 -6.11
N SER A 16 -12.23 -3.01 -6.64
CA SER A 16 -11.76 -1.61 -6.71
C SER A 16 -11.36 -1.05 -5.33
N SER A 17 -12.10 -1.38 -4.27
CA SER A 17 -11.85 -0.84 -2.92
C SER A 17 -10.75 -1.57 -2.15
N HIS A 18 -10.54 -2.86 -2.42
CA HIS A 18 -9.54 -3.69 -1.72
C HIS A 18 -8.27 -3.92 -2.55
N THR A 19 -8.28 -3.52 -3.82
CA THR A 19 -7.16 -3.70 -4.74
C THR A 19 -6.72 -2.35 -5.31
N VAL A 20 -7.56 -1.71 -6.14
CA VAL A 20 -7.17 -0.48 -6.85
C VAL A 20 -6.89 0.68 -5.89
N GLY A 21 -7.75 0.90 -4.90
CA GLY A 21 -7.56 1.94 -3.88
C GLY A 21 -6.25 1.75 -3.08
N PRO A 22 -6.01 0.60 -2.46
CA PRO A 22 -4.77 0.31 -1.75
C PRO A 22 -3.51 0.45 -2.61
N MET A 23 -3.54 -0.03 -3.87
CA MET A 23 -2.42 0.14 -4.80
C MET A 23 -2.14 1.62 -5.09
N LYS A 24 -3.18 2.44 -5.31
CA LYS A 24 -3.03 3.89 -5.50
C LYS A 24 -2.44 4.57 -4.29
N ALA A 25 -2.92 4.24 -3.10
CA ALA A 25 -2.43 4.85 -1.85
C ALA A 25 -0.96 4.50 -1.62
N ALA A 26 -0.58 3.24 -1.85
CA ALA A 26 0.81 2.79 -1.79
C ALA A 26 1.70 3.49 -2.83
N PHE A 27 1.22 3.65 -4.07
CA PHE A 27 1.92 4.40 -5.11
C PHE A 27 2.12 5.88 -4.70
N MET A 28 1.07 6.52 -4.20
CA MET A 28 1.15 7.93 -3.76
C MET A 28 2.11 8.12 -2.59
N PHE A 29 2.14 7.18 -1.64
CA PHE A 29 3.10 7.20 -0.54
C PHE A 29 4.55 7.07 -1.04
N ALA A 30 4.82 6.12 -1.94
CA ALA A 30 6.14 5.92 -2.52
C ALA A 30 6.61 7.13 -3.34
N GLU A 31 5.69 7.74 -4.09
CA GLU A 31 5.96 8.96 -4.86
C GLU A 31 6.22 10.17 -3.95
N ALA A 32 5.49 10.31 -2.85
CA ALA A 32 5.77 11.35 -1.85
C ALA A 32 7.17 11.19 -1.23
N ALA A 33 7.56 9.95 -0.87
CA ALA A 33 8.91 9.67 -0.37
C ALA A 33 9.98 10.00 -1.43
N ARG A 34 9.73 9.67 -2.71
CA ARG A 34 10.64 9.98 -3.83
C ARG A 34 10.81 11.47 -4.03
N GLN A 35 9.72 12.23 -4.04
CA GLN A 35 9.72 13.69 -4.21
C GLN A 35 10.44 14.41 -3.06
N GLN A 36 10.37 13.87 -1.85
CA GLN A 36 11.08 14.39 -0.68
C GLN A 36 12.53 13.89 -0.56
N GLY A 37 13.01 13.08 -1.51
CA GLY A 37 14.37 12.52 -1.48
C GLY A 37 14.60 11.49 -0.36
N LEU A 38 13.53 10.88 0.18
CA LEU A 38 13.60 9.98 1.34
C LEU A 38 13.89 8.53 0.96
N VAL A 39 13.65 8.12 -0.30
CA VAL A 39 13.81 6.72 -0.77
C VAL A 39 15.20 6.15 -0.45
N GLY A 40 16.26 6.94 -0.61
CA GLY A 40 17.64 6.49 -0.31
C GLY A 40 17.98 6.39 1.18
N ARG A 41 17.15 6.97 2.06
CA ARG A 41 17.30 6.93 3.51
C ARG A 41 16.39 5.90 4.17
N THR A 42 15.30 5.54 3.51
CA THR A 42 14.39 4.48 3.96
C THR A 42 15.10 3.14 3.90
N VAL A 43 15.12 2.41 5.01
CA VAL A 43 15.64 1.03 5.06
C VAL A 43 14.54 0.02 5.36
N ARG A 44 13.42 0.47 5.94
CA ARG A 44 12.27 -0.36 6.28
C ARG A 44 10.97 0.38 6.00
N LEU A 45 9.96 -0.38 5.60
CA LEU A 45 8.59 0.08 5.49
C LEU A 45 7.72 -0.64 6.51
N ARG A 46 6.67 0.02 6.96
CA ARG A 46 5.55 -0.58 7.67
C ARG A 46 4.25 -0.20 7.00
N VAL A 47 3.38 -1.17 6.83
CA VAL A 47 2.02 -0.98 6.33
C VAL A 47 1.06 -1.59 7.33
N ASP A 48 0.10 -0.80 7.79
CA ASP A 48 -0.99 -1.29 8.63
C ASP A 48 -2.29 -1.20 7.82
N LEU A 49 -2.96 -2.34 7.64
CA LEU A 49 -4.26 -2.46 7.00
C LEU A 49 -5.31 -2.61 8.10
N PHE A 50 -6.31 -1.72 8.11
CA PHE A 50 -7.32 -1.65 9.16
C PHE A 50 -8.71 -2.05 8.68
N GLY A 51 -9.60 -2.33 9.64
CA GLY A 51 -11.02 -2.55 9.38
C GLY A 51 -11.27 -3.63 8.32
N SER A 52 -12.12 -3.35 7.33
CA SER A 52 -12.50 -4.33 6.30
C SER A 52 -11.30 -4.82 5.46
N LEU A 53 -10.28 -3.97 5.26
CA LEU A 53 -9.03 -4.34 4.58
C LEU A 53 -8.25 -5.36 5.41
N ALA A 54 -8.23 -5.21 6.73
CA ALA A 54 -7.62 -6.19 7.62
C ALA A 54 -8.33 -7.54 7.55
N TRP A 55 -9.67 -7.53 7.60
CA TRP A 55 -10.47 -8.75 7.69
C TRP A 55 -10.54 -9.53 6.38
N THR A 56 -10.59 -8.84 5.24
CA THR A 56 -10.87 -9.47 3.95
C THR A 56 -9.78 -9.27 2.91
N GLY A 57 -8.77 -8.44 3.20
CA GLY A 57 -7.79 -8.00 2.21
C GLY A 57 -6.94 -9.13 1.62
N LYS A 58 -6.60 -10.16 2.41
CA LYS A 58 -5.88 -11.34 1.90
C LYS A 58 -6.64 -12.05 0.78
N GLY A 59 -7.95 -12.24 0.94
CA GLY A 59 -8.80 -12.86 -0.08
C GLY A 59 -9.00 -12.00 -1.33
N HIS A 60 -8.70 -10.70 -1.25
CA HIS A 60 -8.83 -9.74 -2.35
C HIS A 60 -7.48 -9.33 -2.96
N GLY A 61 -6.36 -9.87 -2.47
CA GLY A 61 -5.01 -9.49 -2.93
C GLY A 61 -4.60 -8.06 -2.54
N THR A 62 -5.09 -7.54 -1.41
CA THR A 62 -4.74 -6.19 -0.93
C THR A 62 -3.25 -6.05 -0.64
N ASP A 63 -2.63 -7.09 -0.07
CA ASP A 63 -1.19 -7.16 0.16
C ASP A 63 -0.40 -7.05 -1.15
N LYS A 64 -0.76 -7.85 -2.16
CA LYS A 64 -0.20 -7.76 -3.51
C LYS A 64 -0.36 -6.36 -4.08
N ALA A 65 -1.56 -5.78 -3.99
CA ALA A 65 -1.84 -4.44 -4.48
C ALA A 65 -0.95 -3.37 -3.80
N VAL A 66 -0.77 -3.46 -2.48
CA VAL A 66 0.12 -2.57 -1.73
C VAL A 66 1.58 -2.74 -2.16
N ILE A 67 2.07 -3.98 -2.28
CA ILE A 67 3.44 -4.27 -2.71
C ILE A 67 3.74 -3.62 -4.07
N LEU A 68 2.85 -3.81 -5.03
CA LEU A 68 3.01 -3.25 -6.38
C LEU A 68 3.01 -1.72 -6.37
N GLY A 69 2.11 -1.11 -5.58
CA GLY A 69 2.08 0.33 -5.42
C GLY A 69 3.37 0.88 -4.79
N LEU A 70 3.87 0.24 -3.73
CA LEU A 70 5.13 0.62 -3.08
C LEU A 70 6.35 0.44 -4.00
N ALA A 71 6.29 -0.52 -4.93
CA ALA A 71 7.28 -0.70 -6.00
C ALA A 71 7.23 0.40 -7.08
N GLY A 72 6.26 1.33 -7.02
CA GLY A 72 6.08 2.41 -7.99
C GLY A 72 5.17 2.04 -9.18
N MET A 73 4.48 0.90 -9.13
CA MET A 73 3.54 0.50 -10.19
C MET A 73 2.16 1.15 -9.99
N ARG A 74 1.45 1.38 -11.10
CA ARG A 74 0.11 2.00 -11.10
C ARG A 74 -0.95 1.02 -11.58
N PRO A 75 -2.15 0.99 -10.97
CA PRO A 75 -3.19 0.04 -11.36
C PRO A 75 -3.74 0.25 -12.76
N GLU A 76 -3.60 1.46 -13.32
CA GLU A 76 -4.04 1.77 -14.69
C GLU A 76 -3.12 1.19 -15.77
N THR A 77 -1.84 0.95 -15.45
CA THR A 77 -0.80 0.67 -16.46
C THR A 77 0.05 -0.55 -16.14
N VAL A 78 -0.16 -1.19 -14.99
CA VAL A 78 0.63 -2.35 -14.59
C VAL A 78 0.32 -3.53 -15.51
N ASP A 79 1.39 -4.15 -16.00
CA ASP A 79 1.33 -5.40 -16.71
C ASP A 79 1.16 -6.57 -15.72
N ALA A 80 0.28 -7.52 -16.05
CA ALA A 80 -0.07 -8.61 -15.15
C ALA A 80 1.12 -9.55 -14.88
N ASP A 81 1.90 -9.85 -15.91
CA ASP A 81 3.06 -10.75 -15.79
C ASP A 81 4.17 -10.05 -14.97
N ALA A 82 4.40 -8.75 -15.21
CA ALA A 82 5.33 -7.95 -14.42
C ALA A 82 4.91 -7.86 -12.93
N ALA A 83 3.61 -7.74 -12.66
CA ALA A 83 3.09 -7.74 -11.30
C ALA A 83 3.36 -9.07 -10.59
N ASP A 84 3.07 -10.20 -11.26
CA ASP A 84 3.31 -11.53 -10.70
C ASP A 84 4.80 -11.80 -10.49
N ALA A 85 5.64 -11.41 -11.45
CA ALA A 85 7.10 -11.52 -11.33
C ALA A 85 7.65 -10.72 -10.14
N THR A 86 7.14 -9.50 -9.93
CA THR A 86 7.56 -8.63 -8.82
C THR A 86 7.22 -9.25 -7.46
N VAL A 87 6.00 -9.75 -7.30
CA VAL A 87 5.55 -10.40 -6.05
C VAL A 87 6.31 -11.69 -5.81
N ALA A 88 6.56 -12.48 -6.85
CA ALA A 88 7.32 -13.72 -6.74
C ALA A 88 8.78 -13.47 -6.33
N ALA A 89 9.44 -12.49 -6.95
CA ALA A 89 10.80 -12.08 -6.61
C ALA A 89 10.87 -11.61 -5.14
N LEU A 90 9.96 -10.74 -4.73
CA LEU A 90 9.90 -10.23 -3.37
C LEU A 90 9.59 -11.33 -2.34
N SER A 91 8.74 -12.31 -2.66
CA SER A 91 8.48 -13.45 -1.78
C SER A 91 9.73 -14.28 -1.50
N LYS A 92 10.59 -14.44 -2.52
CA LYS A 92 11.85 -15.20 -2.42
C LYS A 92 12.98 -14.40 -1.77
N GLU A 93 13.13 -13.15 -2.15
CA GLU A 93 14.30 -12.32 -1.81
C GLU A 93 14.07 -11.47 -0.57
N LYS A 94 12.80 -11.21 -0.21
CA LYS A 94 12.41 -10.28 0.87
C LYS A 94 12.99 -8.89 0.69
N ARG A 95 13.01 -8.45 -0.57
CA ARG A 95 13.53 -7.15 -0.99
C ARG A 95 12.57 -6.46 -1.94
N LEU A 96 12.44 -5.14 -1.78
CA LEU A 96 11.53 -4.31 -2.55
C LEU A 96 12.27 -3.11 -3.16
N ALA A 97 12.10 -2.87 -4.45
CA ALA A 97 12.54 -1.64 -5.11
C ALA A 97 11.59 -0.48 -4.76
N PHE A 98 11.79 0.14 -3.60
CA PHE A 98 10.87 1.15 -3.07
C PHE A 98 10.83 2.40 -3.96
N GLY A 99 9.62 2.81 -4.37
CA GLY A 99 9.41 3.94 -5.28
C GLY A 99 10.07 3.77 -6.65
N GLY A 100 10.37 2.52 -7.06
CA GLY A 100 11.13 2.22 -8.28
C GLY A 100 12.62 2.57 -8.19
N GLY A 101 13.12 2.85 -6.98
CA GLY A 101 14.49 3.28 -6.70
C GLY A 101 15.30 2.23 -5.95
N ALA A 102 15.82 2.61 -4.78
CA ALA A 102 16.68 1.76 -3.97
C ALA A 102 15.96 0.48 -3.50
N THR A 103 16.69 -0.62 -3.48
CA THR A 103 16.20 -1.89 -2.95
C THR A 103 16.37 -1.93 -1.43
N ILE A 104 15.27 -2.07 -0.71
CA ILE A 104 15.22 -2.18 0.75
C ILE A 104 14.80 -3.57 1.17
N ASP A 105 15.06 -3.93 2.43
CA ASP A 105 14.53 -5.14 3.02
C ASP A 105 13.03 -4.95 3.29
N PHE A 106 12.23 -5.92 2.88
CA PHE A 106 10.79 -5.89 3.04
C PHE A 106 10.26 -7.33 3.06
N ASP A 107 9.80 -7.76 4.23
CA ASP A 107 9.09 -9.03 4.38
C ASP A 107 7.60 -8.75 4.57
N PRO A 108 6.73 -9.03 3.58
CA PRO A 108 5.29 -8.80 3.69
C PRO A 108 4.65 -9.44 4.93
N ALA A 109 5.20 -10.56 5.41
CA ALA A 109 4.67 -11.24 6.58
C ALA A 109 4.89 -10.46 7.89
N LEU A 110 5.91 -9.60 7.94
CA LEU A 110 6.29 -8.81 9.10
C LEU A 110 5.93 -7.33 8.94
N ASP A 111 6.03 -6.83 7.71
CA ASP A 111 5.92 -5.40 7.41
C ASP A 111 4.53 -5.00 6.90
N ILE A 112 3.65 -5.97 6.56
CA ILE A 112 2.22 -5.73 6.33
C ILE A 112 1.42 -6.35 7.47
N VAL A 113 0.89 -5.47 8.34
CA VAL A 113 0.09 -5.84 9.50
C VAL A 113 -1.38 -5.74 9.14
N PHE A 114 -2.13 -6.82 9.37
CA PHE A 114 -3.59 -6.84 9.25
C PHE A 114 -4.19 -6.59 10.64
N ASP A 115 -4.50 -5.33 10.93
CA ASP A 115 -5.06 -4.89 12.21
C ASP A 115 -6.59 -4.82 12.14
N GLY A 116 -7.23 -5.93 12.55
CA GLY A 116 -8.69 -6.03 12.59
C GLY A 116 -9.35 -5.38 13.80
N ILE A 117 -8.57 -4.83 14.74
CA ILE A 117 -9.06 -4.42 16.06
C ILE A 117 -9.05 -2.90 16.22
N SER A 118 -8.04 -2.22 15.68
CA SER A 118 -7.94 -0.75 15.80
C SER A 118 -9.08 -0.04 15.11
N GLU A 119 -9.48 1.09 15.71
CA GLU A 119 -10.57 1.90 15.21
C GLU A 119 -10.24 2.55 13.85
N THR A 120 -11.30 2.75 13.07
CA THR A 120 -11.22 3.41 11.76
C THR A 120 -12.25 4.55 11.70
N PRO A 121 -11.96 5.69 12.35
CA PRO A 121 -12.96 6.73 12.61
C PRO A 121 -13.60 7.31 11.34
N GLN A 122 -12.85 7.36 10.23
CA GLN A 122 -13.33 7.93 8.98
C GLN A 122 -13.94 6.91 8.02
N HIS A 123 -13.31 5.73 7.88
CA HIS A 123 -13.75 4.74 6.90
C HIS A 123 -13.22 3.34 7.22
N PRO A 124 -14.02 2.26 7.08
CA PRO A 124 -13.58 0.90 7.39
C PRO A 124 -12.45 0.38 6.50
N ASN A 125 -12.29 0.92 5.29
CA ASN A 125 -11.18 0.57 4.40
C ASN A 125 -10.04 1.58 4.61
N THR A 126 -9.25 1.42 5.67
CA THR A 126 -8.17 2.34 6.01
C THR A 126 -6.83 1.64 6.01
N LEU A 127 -5.79 2.36 5.57
CA LEU A 127 -4.42 1.89 5.60
C LEU A 127 -3.47 3.01 6.04
N ALA A 128 -2.43 2.65 6.77
CA ALA A 128 -1.35 3.55 7.15
C ALA A 128 -0.01 3.03 6.63
N PHE A 129 0.87 3.96 6.30
CA PHE A 129 2.22 3.68 5.85
C PHE A 129 3.21 4.43 6.72
N ALA A 130 4.36 3.80 6.99
CA ALA A 130 5.52 4.46 7.56
C ALA A 130 6.79 4.03 6.82
N ALA A 131 7.66 4.99 6.52
CA ALA A 131 9.02 4.77 6.05
C ALA A 131 9.98 5.09 7.18
N LEU A 132 10.89 4.16 7.47
CA LEU A 132 11.81 4.24 8.60
C LEU A 132 13.27 4.21 8.12
N ASP A 133 14.13 4.96 8.80
CA ASP A 133 15.58 4.87 8.62
C ASP A 133 16.24 3.76 9.45
N ALA A 134 17.57 3.68 9.37
CA ALA A 134 18.37 2.65 10.05
C ALA A 134 18.29 2.69 11.58
N ASP A 135 17.98 3.84 12.15
CA ASP A 135 17.82 4.01 13.60
C ASP A 135 16.37 3.72 14.04
N GLY A 136 15.48 3.42 13.09
CA GLY A 136 14.06 3.19 13.32
C GLY A 136 13.25 4.48 13.45
N ALA A 137 13.81 5.64 13.09
CA ALA A 137 13.06 6.88 13.08
C ALA A 137 12.13 6.96 11.88
N VAL A 138 10.92 7.47 12.09
CA VAL A 138 9.93 7.65 11.02
C VAL A 138 10.30 8.86 10.17
N LEU A 139 10.62 8.61 8.90
CA LEU A 139 10.93 9.64 7.90
C LEU A 139 9.67 10.21 7.25
N LEU A 140 8.67 9.36 7.03
CA LEU A 140 7.39 9.72 6.44
C LEU A 140 6.32 8.78 6.97
N ALA A 141 5.20 9.33 7.42
CA ALA A 141 4.00 8.58 7.77
C ALA A 141 2.79 9.19 7.06
N GLN A 142 1.90 8.34 6.56
CA GLN A 142 0.67 8.77 5.89
C GLN A 142 -0.45 7.77 6.15
N ARG A 143 -1.67 8.27 6.31
CA ARG A 143 -2.87 7.47 6.48
C ARG A 143 -3.87 7.78 5.38
N TRP A 144 -4.50 6.73 4.85
CA TRP A 144 -5.35 6.81 3.66
C TRP A 144 -6.63 5.99 3.84
N CYS A 145 -7.73 6.44 3.24
CA CYS A 145 -8.99 5.71 3.17
C CYS A 145 -9.35 5.37 1.72
N SER A 146 -9.70 4.11 1.46
CA SER A 146 -10.21 3.62 0.18
C SER A 146 -11.75 3.62 0.16
N VAL A 147 -12.36 4.69 -0.32
CA VAL A 147 -13.81 4.96 -0.14
C VAL A 147 -14.73 4.33 -1.22
N GLY A 148 -14.19 3.49 -2.11
CA GLY A 148 -14.94 2.83 -3.19
C GLY A 148 -15.22 3.74 -4.39
N GLY A 149 -15.17 3.18 -5.61
CA GLY A 149 -15.40 3.94 -6.85
C GLY A 149 -14.22 4.78 -7.35
N HIS A 150 -12.99 4.46 -6.89
CA HIS A 150 -11.68 5.06 -7.22
C HIS A 150 -11.09 6.19 -6.35
N PRO A 151 -11.82 6.99 -5.55
CA PRO A 151 -11.16 7.98 -4.69
C PRO A 151 -10.44 7.29 -3.54
N ILE A 152 -9.22 7.73 -3.30
CA ILE A 152 -8.54 7.60 -2.01
C ILE A 152 -8.52 8.97 -1.34
N LYS A 153 -8.70 8.99 -0.02
CA LYS A 153 -8.65 10.22 0.77
C LYS A 153 -7.47 10.16 1.72
N TYR A 154 -6.71 11.24 1.78
CA TYR A 154 -5.72 11.42 2.83
C TYR A 154 -6.45 11.66 4.15
N GLU A 155 -6.15 10.85 5.16
CA GLU A 155 -6.59 11.06 6.53
C GLU A 155 -5.48 11.85 7.23
N MET A 156 -5.73 13.13 7.48
CA MET A 156 -4.93 13.88 8.45
C MET A 156 -5.25 13.31 9.82
N ASP A 157 -4.23 12.97 10.60
CA ASP A 157 -4.43 12.75 12.03
C ASP A 157 -5.12 14.00 12.58
N LYS A 158 -6.28 13.81 13.22
CA LYS A 158 -6.76 14.85 14.13
C LYS A 158 -5.65 14.96 15.17
N GLU A 159 -5.06 16.15 15.31
CA GLU A 159 -4.23 16.46 16.47
C GLU A 159 -4.94 15.88 17.68
N ALA A 160 -4.25 14.99 18.41
CA ALA A 160 -4.72 14.52 19.69
C ALA A 160 -5.02 15.78 20.50
N GLY A 161 -6.31 16.06 20.69
CA GLY A 161 -6.77 17.28 21.31
C GLY A 161 -6.07 17.46 22.65
N ALA A 162 -5.61 18.70 22.87
CA ALA A 162 -5.06 19.19 24.13
C ALA A 162 -5.94 18.84 25.35
#